data_AF-A0A1I8NGW7-F1
#
_entry.id   AF-A0A1I8NGW7-F1
#
_cell.length_a   1.000
_cell.length_b   1.000
_cell.length_c   1.000
_cell.angle_alpha   90.00
_cell.angle_beta   90.00
_cell.angle_gamma   90.00
#
_symmetry.space_group_name_H-M   'P 1'
#
loop_
_entity.id
_entity.type
_entity.pdbx_description
1 polymer ?
#
loop_
_entity_poly.entity_id
_entity_poly.type
_entity_poly.pdbx_seq_one_letter_code
_entity_poly.pdbx_strand_id
1 'polypeptide(L)'
;MKTTFNNQFPIVLLILSITGSNRLTSAGRWYTALDKRQYYIEGSTKYNWLQAMDKCSRLGLQLAVIDNPSKNEALVKLLRSIFRKSPDLWIGHHDEFNRAKNKNRGWYAASSGRVINFGYWRKGEPNNKKKNEHCTQIYRKADFKWNDETCDNHYFGYICEEHYLKDKYKRDMTTKQNTMKQRNNELLSSFNATQNRVQENLVIARNETGNILELWERSCEVVFENFIQSLEELIKRKPYLQAVVADIGASVYELALEAKKDISTLTTEARRSIEEIQLNCEKAYPPT
;
A
#
# COMPACT_ATOMS: atom_id res chain seq x y z
N MET A 1 76.03 9.15 -46.14
CA MET A 1 76.37 7.74 -45.92
C MET A 1 75.62 7.26 -44.69
N LYS A 2 74.76 6.25 -44.84
CA LYS A 2 74.01 5.61 -43.75
C LYS A 2 74.99 4.81 -42.87
N THR A 3 74.85 4.91 -41.56
CA THR A 3 75.15 3.79 -40.64
C THR A 3 74.27 3.91 -39.40
N THR A 4 73.29 3.02 -39.33
CA THR A 4 72.54 2.61 -38.14
C THR A 4 73.30 1.55 -37.34
N PHE A 5 72.87 1.37 -36.09
CA PHE A 5 72.97 0.23 -35.14
C PHE A 5 73.57 0.69 -33.79
N ASN A 6 72.83 0.83 -32.68
CA ASN A 6 71.88 -0.02 -31.92
C ASN A 6 72.56 -0.83 -30.79
N ASN A 7 71.83 -0.97 -29.67
CA ASN A 7 72.05 -1.73 -28.42
C ASN A 7 72.89 -1.01 -27.33
N GLN A 8 72.56 -1.06 -26.03
CA GLN A 8 71.62 -1.88 -25.25
C GLN A 8 71.53 -1.24 -23.85
N PHE A 9 70.34 -1.06 -23.26
CA PHE A 9 70.18 -0.85 -21.81
C PHE A 9 69.32 -1.98 -21.24
N PRO A 10 69.80 -2.75 -20.24
CA PRO A 10 69.02 -3.84 -19.67
C PRO A 10 67.95 -3.32 -18.72
N ILE A 11 66.69 -3.66 -18.99
CA ILE A 11 65.57 -3.45 -18.08
C ILE A 11 65.62 -4.55 -17.01
N VAL A 12 65.95 -4.17 -15.78
CA VAL A 12 65.86 -5.07 -14.61
C VAL A 12 64.39 -5.19 -14.20
N LEU A 13 63.78 -6.35 -14.50
CA LEU A 13 62.45 -6.71 -14.03
C LEU A 13 62.53 -7.17 -12.57
N LEU A 14 62.11 -6.30 -11.66
CA LEU A 14 61.95 -6.58 -10.23
C LEU A 14 60.66 -7.41 -10.03
N ILE A 15 60.80 -8.73 -9.92
CA ILE A 15 59.68 -9.60 -9.56
C ILE A 15 59.45 -9.47 -8.05
N LEU A 16 58.50 -8.63 -7.66
CA LEU A 16 57.95 -8.63 -6.30
C LEU A 16 57.12 -9.91 -6.13
N SER A 17 57.73 -10.94 -5.55
CA SER A 17 57.01 -12.10 -5.06
C SER A 17 56.13 -11.67 -3.89
N ILE A 18 54.86 -11.35 -4.17
CA ILE A 18 53.84 -11.21 -3.15
C ILE A 18 53.59 -12.62 -2.61
N THR A 19 54.35 -13.04 -1.60
CA THR A 19 53.90 -14.11 -0.71
C THR A 19 52.77 -13.54 0.13
N GLY A 20 51.60 -13.41 -0.50
CA GLY A 20 50.36 -13.12 0.18
C GLY A 20 50.07 -14.28 1.11
N SER A 21 50.47 -14.13 2.37
CA SER A 21 49.89 -14.90 3.46
C SER A 21 48.42 -14.49 3.53
N ASN A 22 47.57 -15.18 2.76
CA ASN A 22 46.13 -15.15 2.91
C ASN A 22 45.82 -15.73 4.29
N ARG A 23 45.88 -14.90 5.33
CA ARG A 23 45.03 -15.14 6.49
C ARG A 23 43.60 -14.94 5.98
N LEU A 24 42.99 -16.03 5.51
CA LEU A 24 41.56 -16.13 5.29
C LEU A 24 40.87 -15.83 6.63
N THR A 25 40.62 -14.56 6.90
CA THR A 25 39.48 -14.17 7.72
C THR A 25 38.26 -14.60 6.91
N SER A 26 37.84 -15.86 7.10
CA SER A 26 36.54 -16.32 6.62
C SER A 26 35.51 -15.39 7.22
N ALA A 27 35.08 -14.40 6.44
CA ALA A 27 33.85 -13.68 6.67
C ALA A 27 32.74 -14.53 6.07
N GLY A 28 31.65 -14.69 6.81
CA GLY A 28 30.47 -15.39 6.35
C GLY A 28 29.98 -14.88 4.99
N ARG A 29 29.28 -15.75 4.28
CA ARG A 29 28.82 -15.50 2.91
C ARG A 29 27.32 -15.68 2.80
N TRP A 30 26.73 -14.96 1.85
CA TRP A 30 25.33 -15.13 1.48
C TRP A 30 25.15 -16.34 0.58
N TYR A 31 24.11 -17.11 0.87
CA TYR A 31 23.69 -18.26 0.11
C TYR A 31 22.18 -18.23 -0.09
N THR A 32 21.71 -18.79 -1.20
CA THR A 32 20.27 -18.91 -1.49
C THR A 32 19.90 -20.39 -1.54
N ALA A 33 18.92 -20.78 -0.73
CA ALA A 33 18.36 -22.13 -0.76
C ALA A 33 17.40 -22.31 -1.95
N LEU A 34 17.02 -23.55 -2.23
CA LEU A 34 16.14 -23.89 -3.36
C LEU A 34 14.75 -23.26 -3.25
N ASP A 35 14.29 -22.99 -2.03
CA ASP A 35 13.03 -22.31 -1.72
C ASP A 35 13.14 -20.78 -1.78
N LYS A 36 14.26 -20.26 -2.31
CA LYS A 36 14.61 -18.83 -2.43
C LYS A 36 14.89 -18.12 -1.11
N ARG A 37 14.90 -18.81 0.03
CA ARG A 37 15.32 -18.22 1.30
C ARG A 37 16.81 -17.94 1.27
N GLN A 38 17.21 -16.78 1.78
CA GLN A 38 18.60 -16.37 1.86
C GLN A 38 19.13 -16.58 3.27
N TYR A 39 20.34 -17.12 3.35
CA TYR A 39 21.05 -17.36 4.60
C TYR A 39 22.44 -16.75 4.52
N TYR A 40 22.83 -16.04 5.57
CA TYR A 40 24.22 -15.65 5.77
C TYR A 40 24.88 -16.71 6.65
N ILE A 41 25.90 -17.38 6.13
CA ILE A 41 26.52 -18.53 6.80
C ILE A 41 27.98 -18.22 7.11
N GLU A 42 28.33 -18.26 8.39
CA GLU A 42 29.69 -18.20 8.90
C GLU A 42 30.11 -19.60 9.35
N GLY A 43 31.07 -20.21 8.67
CA GLY A 43 31.50 -21.58 8.95
C GLY A 43 32.61 -21.71 10.00
N SER A 44 33.26 -20.61 10.41
CA SER A 44 34.37 -20.69 11.35
C SER A 44 33.91 -20.93 12.80
N THR A 45 34.50 -21.94 13.43
CA THR A 45 34.17 -22.40 14.79
C THR A 45 34.76 -21.49 15.86
N LYS A 46 34.25 -20.27 15.95
CA LYS A 46 34.84 -19.17 16.76
C LYS A 46 33.84 -18.47 17.67
N TYR A 47 32.56 -18.84 17.61
CA TYR A 47 31.50 -18.08 18.27
C TYR A 47 30.70 -19.00 19.18
N ASN A 48 30.50 -18.58 20.43
CA ASN A 48 29.45 -19.17 21.24
C ASN A 48 28.07 -18.69 20.74
N TRP A 49 26.98 -19.27 21.26
CA TRP A 49 25.64 -19.01 20.74
C TRP A 49 25.22 -17.55 20.93
N LEU A 50 25.54 -16.95 22.08
CA LEU A 50 25.26 -15.54 22.38
C LEU A 50 26.01 -14.59 21.44
N GLN A 51 27.28 -14.88 21.15
CA GLN A 51 28.08 -14.14 20.18
C GLN A 51 27.51 -14.27 18.77
N ALA A 52 27.09 -15.47 18.36
CA ALA A 52 26.47 -15.69 17.06
C ALA A 52 25.16 -14.90 16.93
N MET A 53 24.35 -14.84 17.99
CA MET A 53 23.14 -14.01 18.05
C MET A 53 23.46 -12.52 17.88
N ASP A 54 24.45 -11.99 18.62
CA ASP A 54 24.91 -10.60 18.46
C ASP A 54 25.42 -10.33 17.03
N LYS A 55 26.18 -11.27 16.43
CA LYS A 55 26.67 -11.12 15.05
C LYS A 55 25.54 -11.03 14.04
N CYS A 56 24.52 -11.88 14.12
CA CYS A 56 23.36 -11.76 13.23
C CYS A 56 22.62 -10.44 13.46
N SER A 57 22.41 -10.04 14.72
CA SER A 57 21.70 -8.80 15.07
C SER A 57 22.39 -7.56 14.50
N ARG A 58 23.72 -7.46 14.59
CA ARG A 58 24.51 -6.34 14.02
C ARG A 58 24.43 -6.23 12.50
N LEU A 59 24.07 -7.32 11.81
CA LEU A 59 23.83 -7.33 10.37
C LEU A 59 22.38 -6.98 10.00
N GLY A 60 21.52 -6.67 10.98
CA GLY A 60 20.08 -6.52 10.77
C GLY A 60 19.37 -7.86 10.49
N LEU A 61 19.99 -8.96 10.89
CA LEU A 61 19.51 -10.33 10.69
C LEU A 61 19.14 -10.97 12.04
N GLN A 62 18.67 -12.22 11.99
CA GLN A 62 18.48 -13.06 13.17
C GLN A 62 19.20 -14.40 12.99
N LEU A 63 19.52 -15.10 14.07
CA LEU A 63 19.89 -16.52 13.95
C LEU A 63 18.76 -17.30 13.29
N ALA A 64 19.08 -18.23 12.40
CA ALA A 64 18.09 -18.92 11.58
C ALA A 64 17.11 -19.74 12.42
N VAL A 65 15.81 -19.47 12.27
CA VAL A 65 14.73 -20.18 12.98
C VAL A 65 14.10 -21.18 12.03
N ILE A 66 14.41 -22.46 12.19
CA ILE A 66 13.83 -23.54 11.37
C ILE A 66 12.52 -24.04 12.01
N ASP A 67 11.36 -23.55 11.55
CA ASP A 67 10.07 -23.78 12.22
C ASP A 67 9.14 -24.78 11.49
N ASN A 68 9.58 -25.35 10.38
CA ASN A 68 8.79 -26.31 9.60
C ASN A 68 9.66 -27.28 8.77
N PRO A 69 9.13 -28.45 8.38
CA PRO A 69 9.86 -29.47 7.62
C PRO A 69 10.42 -28.99 6.28
N SER A 70 9.65 -28.18 5.53
CA SER A 70 10.06 -27.69 4.20
C SER A 70 11.27 -26.77 4.28
N LYS A 71 11.27 -25.82 5.24
CA LYS A 71 12.42 -24.94 5.51
C LYS A 71 13.65 -25.73 5.92
N ASN A 72 13.48 -26.76 6.76
CA ASN A 72 14.57 -27.64 7.16
C ASN A 72 15.16 -28.39 5.96
N GLU A 73 14.32 -28.97 5.12
CA GLU A 73 14.78 -29.72 3.93
C GLU A 73 15.57 -28.82 2.97
N ALA A 74 15.06 -27.62 2.68
CA ALA A 74 15.73 -26.66 1.81
C ALA A 74 17.08 -26.22 2.40
N LEU A 75 17.14 -25.94 3.70
CA LEU A 75 18.38 -25.57 4.38
C LEU A 75 19.39 -26.73 4.40
N VAL A 76 18.97 -27.96 4.70
CA VAL A 76 19.86 -29.13 4.70
C VAL A 76 20.43 -29.39 3.30
N LYS A 77 19.61 -29.30 2.25
CA LYS A 77 20.08 -29.42 0.86
C LYS A 77 21.13 -28.35 0.52
N LEU A 78 20.91 -27.10 0.96
CA LEU A 78 21.88 -26.02 0.81
C LEU A 78 23.18 -26.30 1.59
N LEU A 79 23.09 -26.70 2.85
CA LEU A 79 24.28 -26.96 3.65
C LEU A 79 25.11 -28.13 3.09
N ARG A 80 24.47 -29.15 2.51
CA ARG A 80 25.16 -30.25 1.81
C ARG A 80 25.92 -29.80 0.55
N SER A 81 25.44 -28.77 -0.15
CA SER A 81 26.14 -28.25 -1.33
C SER A 81 27.34 -27.37 -0.95
N ILE A 82 27.32 -26.75 0.23
CA ILE A 82 28.39 -25.89 0.75
C ILE A 82 29.46 -26.71 1.48
N PHE A 83 29.03 -27.65 2.32
CA PHE A 83 29.91 -28.40 3.23
C PHE A 83 30.01 -29.87 2.83
N ARG A 84 31.23 -30.35 2.61
CA ARG A 84 31.52 -31.78 2.30
C ARG A 84 31.04 -32.74 3.40
N LYS A 85 31.00 -32.28 4.65
CA LYS A 85 30.49 -33.00 5.83
C LYS A 85 29.65 -32.05 6.66
N SER A 86 28.72 -32.57 7.46
CA SER A 86 27.95 -31.74 8.39
C SER A 86 28.91 -30.92 9.27
N PRO A 87 28.76 -29.58 9.31
CA PRO A 87 29.49 -28.72 10.23
C PRO A 87 28.80 -28.66 11.61
N ASP A 88 29.47 -28.03 12.58
CA ASP A 88 28.82 -27.53 13.80
C ASP A 88 28.43 -26.06 13.56
N LEU A 89 27.12 -25.77 13.55
CA LEU A 89 26.58 -24.42 13.29
C LEU A 89 25.44 -24.09 14.25
N TRP A 90 25.47 -22.90 14.85
CA TRP A 90 24.38 -22.38 15.66
C TRP A 90 23.16 -21.98 14.83
N ILE A 91 21.98 -22.27 15.38
CA ILE A 91 20.67 -21.82 14.88
C ILE A 91 19.87 -21.13 15.99
N GLY A 92 18.83 -20.39 15.63
CA GLY A 92 18.10 -19.45 16.51
C GLY A 92 17.06 -20.10 17.40
N HIS A 93 17.34 -21.29 17.91
CA HIS A 93 16.45 -22.05 18.79
C HIS A 93 17.09 -22.16 20.17
N HIS A 94 16.30 -21.88 21.20
CA HIS A 94 16.73 -22.04 22.58
C HIS A 94 15.55 -22.48 23.45
N ASP A 95 15.87 -23.00 24.63
CA ASP A 95 14.88 -23.31 25.67
C ASP A 95 15.33 -22.82 27.04
N GLU A 96 16.06 -21.69 27.03
CA GLU A 96 16.54 -21.01 28.23
C GLU A 96 15.42 -20.92 29.28
N PHE A 97 15.79 -21.13 30.54
CA PHE A 97 14.90 -21.28 31.71
C PHE A 97 14.20 -22.64 31.87
N ASN A 98 14.29 -23.58 30.93
CA ASN A 98 13.77 -24.94 31.11
C ASN A 98 14.74 -25.84 31.87
N ARG A 99 14.38 -26.29 33.08
CA ARG A 99 15.22 -27.16 33.91
C ARG A 99 14.94 -28.66 33.75
N ALA A 100 13.98 -29.04 32.90
CA ALA A 100 13.60 -30.43 32.71
C ALA A 100 14.66 -31.19 31.89
N LYS A 101 14.81 -32.50 32.16
CA LYS A 101 15.62 -33.43 31.34
C LYS A 101 14.77 -34.25 30.35
N ASN A 102 13.46 -34.01 30.32
CA ASN A 102 12.59 -34.74 29.41
C ASN A 102 12.78 -34.23 27.98
N LYS A 103 12.45 -35.04 26.97
CA LYS A 103 12.56 -34.63 25.55
C LYS A 103 11.47 -33.64 25.12
N ASN A 104 10.44 -33.48 25.94
CA ASN A 104 9.27 -32.64 25.68
C ASN A 104 9.49 -31.18 26.12
N ARG A 105 10.72 -30.67 25.99
CA ARG A 105 11.02 -29.27 26.28
C ARG A 105 10.40 -28.38 25.21
N GLY A 106 9.78 -27.29 25.64
CA GLY A 106 9.33 -26.25 24.72
C GLY A 106 10.53 -25.47 24.19
N TRP A 107 10.61 -25.30 22.87
CA TRP A 107 11.66 -24.53 22.21
C TRP A 107 11.11 -23.22 21.68
N TYR A 108 11.93 -22.19 21.69
CA TYR A 108 11.56 -20.83 21.33
C TYR A 108 12.51 -20.26 20.30
N ALA A 109 11.95 -19.41 19.43
CA ALA A 109 12.73 -18.61 18.50
C ALA A 109 13.43 -17.47 19.24
N ALA A 110 14.76 -17.43 19.18
CA ALA A 110 15.57 -16.47 19.94
C ALA A 110 15.14 -15.00 19.74
N SER A 111 14.80 -14.63 18.51
CA SER A 111 14.47 -13.25 18.18
C SER A 111 13.00 -12.89 18.43
N SER A 112 12.07 -13.85 18.34
CA SER A 112 10.63 -13.54 18.41
C SER A 112 9.94 -14.10 19.65
N GLY A 113 10.60 -14.94 20.44
CA GLY A 113 10.01 -15.66 21.59
C GLY A 113 8.88 -16.62 21.23
N ARG A 114 8.67 -16.91 19.93
CA ARG A 114 7.56 -17.76 19.48
C ARG A 114 7.90 -19.22 19.76
N VAL A 115 6.89 -19.98 20.20
CA VAL A 115 7.01 -21.42 20.39
C VAL A 115 7.28 -22.10 19.05
N ILE A 116 8.21 -23.06 19.06
CA ILE A 116 8.61 -23.88 17.93
C ILE A 116 8.18 -25.31 18.19
N ASN A 117 7.28 -25.82 17.35
CA ASN A 117 6.75 -27.19 17.46
C ASN A 117 7.50 -28.21 16.58
N PHE A 118 8.36 -27.72 15.68
CA PHE A 118 9.15 -28.55 14.78
C PHE A 118 10.57 -28.76 15.32
N GLY A 119 11.05 -30.00 15.26
CA GLY A 119 12.40 -30.35 15.68
C GLY A 119 13.04 -31.36 14.73
N TYR A 120 14.23 -31.07 14.22
CA TYR A 120 15.03 -32.01 13.42
C TYR A 120 16.16 -32.67 14.24
N TRP A 121 15.82 -33.04 15.47
CA TRP A 121 16.74 -33.60 16.45
C TRP A 121 17.37 -34.92 15.98
N ARG A 122 18.65 -35.12 16.30
CA ARG A 122 19.28 -36.45 16.16
C ARG A 122 18.66 -37.43 17.14
N LYS A 123 18.78 -38.73 16.86
CA LYS A 123 18.29 -39.78 17.77
C LYS A 123 18.93 -39.60 19.16
N GLY A 124 18.10 -39.43 20.18
CA GLY A 124 18.54 -39.21 21.56
C GLY A 124 18.35 -37.78 22.06
N GLU A 125 18.21 -36.80 21.16
CA GLU A 125 18.08 -35.38 21.49
C GLU A 125 16.64 -34.88 21.49
N PRO A 126 16.36 -33.75 22.16
CA PRO A 126 17.26 -33.04 23.08
C PRO A 126 17.44 -33.77 24.42
N ASN A 127 18.65 -33.86 24.95
CA ASN A 127 18.97 -34.66 26.14
C ASN A 127 19.25 -33.82 27.41
N ASN A 128 19.49 -32.52 27.23
CA ASN A 128 19.85 -31.57 28.28
C ASN A 128 21.01 -32.06 29.17
N LYS A 129 22.16 -32.38 28.57
CA LYS A 129 23.30 -32.97 29.27
C LYS A 129 23.74 -32.05 30.40
N LYS A 130 23.97 -32.65 31.57
CA LYS A 130 24.30 -31.92 32.82
C LYS A 130 23.27 -30.84 33.21
N LYS A 131 22.07 -30.84 32.62
CA LYS A 131 21.03 -29.80 32.80
C LYS A 131 21.48 -28.40 32.38
N ASN A 132 22.33 -28.30 31.34
CA ASN A 132 22.88 -27.01 30.89
C ASN A 132 22.94 -26.87 29.35
N GLU A 133 22.21 -27.68 28.58
CA GLU A 133 22.19 -27.59 27.12
C GLU A 133 20.90 -26.89 26.66
N HIS A 134 21.00 -25.57 26.43
CA HIS A 134 19.85 -24.69 26.18
C HIS A 134 19.81 -24.08 24.78
N CYS A 135 20.84 -24.31 23.96
CA CYS A 135 20.98 -23.70 22.65
C CYS A 135 21.14 -24.76 21.56
N THR A 136 20.56 -24.53 20.39
CA THR A 136 20.54 -25.56 19.34
C THR A 136 21.65 -25.37 18.33
N GLN A 137 22.38 -26.45 18.06
CA GLN A 137 23.31 -26.56 16.95
C GLN A 137 22.81 -27.56 15.89
N ILE A 138 23.17 -27.31 14.63
CA ILE A 138 23.32 -28.37 13.63
C ILE A 138 24.61 -29.11 13.97
N TYR A 139 24.53 -30.43 14.10
CA TYR A 139 25.62 -31.21 14.68
C TYR A 139 26.42 -32.01 13.65
N ARG A 140 27.75 -31.84 13.68
CA ARG A 140 28.67 -32.44 12.70
C ARG A 140 28.63 -33.97 12.63
N LYS A 141 28.22 -34.63 13.71
CA LYS A 141 28.17 -36.11 13.80
C LYS A 141 26.77 -36.69 13.55
N ALA A 142 25.82 -35.88 13.09
CA ALA A 142 24.43 -36.30 12.95
C ALA A 142 23.79 -35.93 11.61
N ASP A 143 24.59 -35.83 10.54
CA ASP A 143 24.09 -35.64 9.18
C ASP A 143 23.09 -34.47 9.08
N PHE A 144 23.54 -33.29 9.54
CA PHE A 144 22.77 -32.04 9.60
C PHE A 144 21.57 -32.04 10.57
N LYS A 145 21.39 -33.09 11.38
CA LYS A 145 20.42 -33.09 12.49
C LYS A 145 20.90 -32.29 13.68
N TRP A 146 19.94 -31.92 14.52
CA TRP A 146 20.17 -30.98 15.61
C TRP A 146 20.58 -31.66 16.91
N ASN A 147 21.28 -30.90 17.73
CA ASN A 147 21.68 -31.23 19.09
C ASN A 147 21.51 -29.99 19.97
N ASP A 148 21.00 -30.15 21.18
CA ASP A 148 21.05 -29.13 22.21
C ASP A 148 22.45 -29.10 22.81
N GLU A 149 23.01 -27.92 23.00
CA GLU A 149 24.36 -27.71 23.52
C GLU A 149 24.36 -26.52 24.48
N THR A 150 25.38 -26.48 25.34
CA THR A 150 25.71 -25.34 26.20
C THR A 150 25.91 -24.08 25.36
N CYS A 151 25.24 -23.00 25.73
CA CYS A 151 25.19 -21.77 24.95
C CYS A 151 26.52 -20.99 24.90
N ASP A 152 27.36 -21.15 25.93
CA ASP A 152 28.51 -20.31 26.24
C ASP A 152 29.85 -21.07 26.22
N ASN A 153 29.83 -22.40 26.37
CA ASN A 153 31.03 -23.22 26.56
C ASN A 153 31.59 -23.84 25.27
N HIS A 154 30.91 -23.68 24.13
CA HIS A 154 31.37 -24.19 22.84
C HIS A 154 31.39 -23.11 21.76
N TYR A 155 32.28 -23.26 20.79
CA TYR A 155 32.54 -22.30 19.73
C TYR A 155 32.30 -22.92 18.36
N PHE A 156 31.27 -22.47 17.66
CA PHE A 156 30.84 -22.99 16.37
C PHE A 156 30.71 -21.85 15.34
N GLY A 157 30.40 -22.23 14.10
CA GLY A 157 29.90 -21.27 13.11
C GLY A 157 28.42 -20.97 13.38
N TYR A 158 27.79 -20.16 12.53
CA TYR A 158 26.39 -19.79 12.70
C TYR A 158 25.68 -19.51 11.37
N ILE A 159 24.36 -19.59 11.40
CA ILE A 159 23.48 -19.30 10.27
C ILE A 159 22.57 -18.15 10.68
N CYS A 160 22.62 -17.06 9.92
CA CYS A 160 21.65 -15.98 10.02
C CYS A 160 20.62 -16.05 8.89
N GLU A 161 19.44 -15.49 9.13
CA GLU A 161 18.39 -15.26 8.17
C GLU A 161 17.79 -13.86 8.34
N GLU A 162 16.95 -13.44 7.40
CA GLU A 162 16.23 -12.17 7.50
C GLU A 162 15.39 -12.07 8.78
N HIS A 163 15.47 -10.92 9.47
CA HIS A 163 14.82 -10.73 10.75
C HIS A 163 13.28 -10.79 10.62
N TYR A 164 12.60 -11.55 11.48
CA TYR A 164 11.15 -11.82 11.36
C TYR A 164 10.29 -10.54 11.35
N LEU A 165 10.74 -9.48 12.05
CA LEU A 165 10.06 -8.19 12.05
C LEU A 165 10.01 -7.55 10.66
N LYS A 166 11.04 -7.74 9.82
CA LYS A 166 11.06 -7.17 8.47
C LYS A 166 9.95 -7.75 7.60
N ASP A 167 9.76 -9.07 7.66
CA ASP A 167 8.63 -9.74 6.97
C ASP A 167 7.28 -9.33 7.53
N LYS A 168 7.17 -9.16 8.86
CA LYS A 168 5.95 -8.66 9.51
C LYS A 168 5.61 -7.24 9.03
N TYR A 169 6.56 -6.31 9.13
CA TYR A 169 6.36 -4.92 8.70
C TYR A 169 6.05 -4.82 7.21
N LYS A 170 6.71 -5.61 6.35
CA LYS A 170 6.43 -5.62 4.91
C LYS A 170 4.99 -6.04 4.63
N ARG A 171 4.50 -7.10 5.27
CA ARG A 171 3.09 -7.54 5.13
C ARG A 171 2.12 -6.49 5.66
N ASP A 172 2.38 -5.95 6.85
CA ASP A 172 1.51 -4.93 7.46
C ASP A 172 1.43 -3.67 6.58
N MET A 173 2.55 -3.24 6.00
CA MET A 173 2.60 -2.10 5.08
C MET A 173 1.85 -2.37 3.77
N THR A 174 2.02 -3.55 3.16
CA THR A 174 1.26 -3.94 1.96
C THR A 174 -0.24 -3.97 2.23
N THR A 175 -0.66 -4.52 3.37
CA THR A 175 -2.08 -4.52 3.78
C THR A 175 -2.60 -3.11 3.92
N LYS A 176 -1.88 -2.22 4.62
CA LYS A 176 -2.27 -0.80 4.74
C LYS A 176 -2.37 -0.11 3.39
N GLN A 177 -1.42 -0.33 2.48
CA GLN A 177 -1.46 0.23 1.13
C GLN A 177 -2.68 -0.25 0.34
N ASN A 178 -2.98 -1.55 0.38
CA ASN A 178 -4.14 -2.12 -0.29
C ASN A 178 -5.45 -1.56 0.28
N THR A 179 -5.57 -1.46 1.62
CA THR A 179 -6.73 -0.86 2.28
C THR A 179 -6.89 0.62 1.91
N MET A 180 -5.80 1.40 1.86
CA MET A 180 -5.85 2.80 1.44
C MET A 180 -6.28 2.95 -0.01
N LYS A 181 -5.76 2.11 -0.91
CA LYS A 181 -6.15 2.11 -2.32
C LYS A 181 -7.63 1.76 -2.49
N GLN A 182 -8.11 0.77 -1.76
CA GLN A 182 -9.53 0.39 -1.77
C GLN A 182 -10.41 1.55 -1.29
N ARG A 183 -10.09 2.15 -0.14
CA ARG A 183 -10.86 3.30 0.39
C ARG A 183 -10.82 4.51 -0.55
N ASN A 184 -9.70 4.76 -1.21
CA ASN A 184 -9.61 5.85 -2.19
C ASN A 184 -10.53 5.61 -3.40
N ASN A 185 -10.62 4.35 -3.87
CA ASN A 185 -11.53 3.99 -4.94
C ASN A 185 -13.00 4.08 -4.52
N GLU A 186 -13.32 3.67 -3.28
CA GLU A 186 -14.66 3.83 -2.69
C GLU A 186 -15.04 5.31 -2.57
N LEU A 187 -14.11 6.15 -2.10
CA LEU A 187 -14.29 7.59 -2.00
C LEU A 187 -14.50 8.23 -3.37
N LEU A 188 -13.73 7.84 -4.38
CA LEU A 188 -13.89 8.32 -5.75
C LEU A 188 -15.25 7.92 -6.33
N SER A 189 -15.68 6.68 -6.12
CA SER A 189 -17.01 6.22 -6.53
C SER A 189 -18.13 7.01 -5.84
N SER A 190 -18.01 7.24 -4.53
CA SER A 190 -18.96 8.05 -3.77
C SER A 190 -18.98 9.49 -4.25
N PHE A 191 -17.82 10.08 -4.53
CA PHE A 191 -17.70 11.44 -5.05
C PHE A 191 -18.41 11.56 -6.40
N ASN A 192 -18.13 10.65 -7.34
CA ASN A 192 -18.78 10.64 -8.65
C ASN A 192 -20.30 10.45 -8.54
N ALA A 193 -20.76 9.55 -7.65
CA ALA A 193 -22.18 9.35 -7.40
C ALA A 193 -22.86 10.62 -6.85
N THR A 194 -22.22 11.31 -5.89
CA THR A 194 -22.71 12.59 -5.38
C THR A 194 -22.73 13.66 -6.46
N GLN A 195 -21.67 13.76 -7.27
CA GLN A 195 -21.61 14.71 -8.37
C GLN A 195 -22.74 14.48 -9.38
N ASN A 196 -23.00 13.22 -9.76
CA ASN A 196 -24.11 12.88 -10.65
C ASN A 196 -25.47 13.25 -10.07
N ARG A 197 -25.70 13.00 -8.76
CA ARG A 197 -26.93 13.39 -8.08
C ARG A 197 -27.12 14.91 -8.01
N VAL A 198 -26.04 15.65 -7.80
CA VAL A 198 -26.08 17.13 -7.83
C VAL A 198 -26.47 17.61 -9.24
N GLN A 199 -25.87 17.04 -10.28
CA GLN A 199 -26.22 17.39 -11.66
C GLN A 199 -27.68 17.06 -12.00
N GLU A 200 -28.17 15.89 -11.58
CA GLU A 200 -29.58 15.51 -11.74
C GLU A 200 -30.53 16.49 -11.05
N ASN A 201 -30.24 16.85 -9.80
CA ASN A 201 -31.04 17.82 -9.05
C ASN A 201 -31.05 19.21 -9.69
N LEU A 202 -29.92 19.65 -10.26
CA LEU A 202 -29.84 20.93 -10.98
C LEU A 202 -30.73 20.93 -12.22
N VAL A 203 -30.72 19.84 -12.99
CA VAL A 203 -31.60 19.69 -14.17
C VAL A 203 -33.07 19.69 -13.76
N ILE A 204 -33.43 18.96 -12.69
CA ILE A 204 -34.79 18.95 -12.15
C ILE A 204 -35.23 20.35 -11.76
N ALA A 205 -34.43 21.06 -10.94
CA ALA A 205 -34.74 22.41 -10.49
C ALA A 205 -34.90 23.39 -11.66
N ARG A 206 -34.06 23.26 -12.70
CA ARG A 206 -34.18 24.07 -13.93
C ARG A 206 -35.51 23.82 -14.64
N ASN A 207 -35.87 22.56 -14.85
CA ASN A 207 -37.11 22.19 -15.54
C ASN A 207 -38.33 22.66 -14.76
N GLU A 208 -38.36 22.45 -13.43
CA GLU A 208 -39.45 22.93 -12.57
C GLU A 208 -39.58 24.45 -12.60
N THR A 209 -38.47 25.17 -12.51
CA THR A 209 -38.47 26.65 -12.59
C THR A 209 -38.96 27.13 -13.95
N GLY A 210 -38.52 26.48 -15.05
CA GLY A 210 -38.98 26.78 -16.39
C GLY A 210 -40.48 26.58 -16.56
N ASN A 211 -41.02 25.46 -16.05
CA ASN A 211 -42.45 25.17 -16.07
C ASN A 211 -43.26 26.19 -15.26
N ILE A 212 -42.77 26.62 -14.09
CA ILE A 212 -43.42 27.64 -13.26
C ILE A 212 -43.47 28.99 -13.99
N LEU A 213 -42.37 29.38 -14.64
CA LEU A 213 -42.32 30.62 -15.42
C LEU A 213 -43.31 30.60 -16.59
N GLU A 214 -43.40 29.47 -17.32
CA GLU A 214 -44.36 29.31 -18.42
C GLU A 214 -45.81 29.35 -17.93
N LEU A 215 -46.11 28.70 -16.81
CA LEU A 215 -47.43 28.75 -16.17
C LEU A 215 -47.78 30.17 -15.71
N TRP A 216 -46.82 30.90 -15.14
CA TRP A 216 -47.02 32.28 -14.70
C TRP A 216 -47.31 33.20 -15.89
N GLU A 217 -46.48 33.15 -16.95
CA GLU A 217 -46.68 33.93 -18.17
C GLU A 217 -48.06 33.67 -18.78
N ARG A 218 -48.41 32.39 -18.97
CA ARG A 218 -49.71 31.99 -19.51
C ARG A 218 -50.88 32.43 -18.63
N SER A 219 -50.74 32.33 -17.30
CA SER A 219 -51.78 32.77 -16.37
C SER A 219 -51.98 34.29 -16.45
N CYS A 220 -50.90 35.06 -16.58
CA CYS A 220 -50.97 36.50 -16.78
C CYS A 220 -51.66 36.84 -18.10
N GLU A 221 -51.29 36.18 -19.21
CA GLU A 221 -51.96 36.36 -20.50
C GLU A 221 -53.47 36.11 -20.40
N VAL A 222 -53.89 34.99 -19.81
CA VAL A 222 -55.32 34.66 -19.64
C VAL A 222 -56.06 35.72 -18.83
N VAL A 223 -55.46 36.26 -17.75
CA VAL A 223 -56.06 37.33 -16.95
C VAL A 223 -56.24 38.60 -17.79
N PHE A 224 -55.24 38.98 -18.59
CA PHE A 224 -55.34 40.17 -19.46
C PHE A 224 -56.36 39.99 -20.58
N GLU A 225 -56.38 38.83 -21.26
CA GLU A 225 -57.37 38.55 -22.30
C GLU A 225 -58.81 38.59 -21.74
N ASN A 226 -59.03 37.97 -20.57
CA ASN A 226 -60.33 38.00 -19.89
C ASN A 226 -60.75 39.43 -19.49
N PHE A 227 -59.79 40.25 -19.05
CA PHE A 227 -60.04 41.65 -18.69
C PHE A 227 -60.44 42.47 -19.91
N ILE A 228 -59.71 42.36 -21.02
CA ILE A 228 -60.02 43.04 -22.28
C ILE A 228 -61.40 42.61 -22.78
N GLN A 229 -61.68 41.31 -22.83
CA GLN A 229 -62.98 40.79 -23.24
C GLN A 229 -64.13 41.32 -22.38
N SER A 230 -63.92 41.40 -21.05
CA SER A 230 -64.92 41.95 -20.12
C SER A 230 -65.18 43.44 -20.37
N LEU A 231 -64.14 44.22 -20.69
CA LEU A 231 -64.28 45.62 -21.06
C LEU A 231 -65.05 45.77 -22.39
N GLU A 232 -64.72 44.98 -23.40
CA GLU A 232 -65.42 45.00 -24.70
C GLU A 232 -66.91 44.66 -24.56
N GLU A 233 -67.25 43.65 -23.77
CA GLU A 233 -68.64 43.30 -23.46
C GLU A 233 -69.39 44.43 -22.73
N LEU A 234 -68.72 45.11 -21.79
CA LEU A 234 -69.31 46.22 -21.05
C LEU A 234 -69.64 47.40 -21.99
N ILE A 235 -68.71 47.76 -22.89
CA ILE A 235 -68.92 48.80 -23.90
C ILE A 235 -70.11 48.46 -24.79
N LYS A 236 -70.19 47.20 -25.25
CA LYS A 236 -71.29 46.72 -26.10
C LYS A 236 -72.66 46.80 -25.40
N ARG A 237 -72.73 46.50 -24.11
CA ARG A 237 -73.97 46.55 -23.32
C ARG A 237 -74.39 47.97 -22.93
N LYS A 238 -73.45 48.89 -22.77
CA LYS A 238 -73.69 50.25 -22.26
C LYS A 238 -73.07 51.31 -23.20
N PRO A 239 -73.70 51.61 -24.34
CA PRO A 239 -73.15 52.52 -25.35
C PRO A 239 -72.89 53.95 -24.83
N TYR A 240 -73.62 54.39 -23.80
CA TYR A 240 -73.40 55.70 -23.17
C TYR A 240 -72.07 55.79 -22.40
N LEU A 241 -71.47 54.67 -22.01
CA LEU A 241 -70.13 54.64 -21.41
C LEU A 241 -69.02 54.78 -22.44
N GLN A 242 -69.34 54.74 -23.73
CA GLN A 242 -68.35 54.73 -24.81
C GLN A 242 -67.47 55.98 -24.81
N ALA A 243 -67.98 57.14 -24.39
CA ALA A 243 -67.16 58.37 -24.22
C ALA A 243 -66.19 58.29 -23.03
N VAL A 244 -66.62 57.69 -21.90
CA VAL A 244 -65.76 57.51 -20.70
C VAL A 244 -64.70 56.45 -20.96
N VAL A 245 -65.07 55.36 -21.64
CA VAL A 245 -64.14 54.31 -22.03
C VAL A 245 -63.24 54.76 -23.18
N ALA A 246 -63.65 55.68 -24.05
CA ALA A 246 -62.74 56.27 -25.03
C ALA A 246 -61.65 57.14 -24.37
N ASP A 247 -61.99 57.83 -23.28
CA ASP A 247 -61.06 58.71 -22.55
C ASP A 247 -60.11 57.92 -21.63
N ILE A 248 -60.65 57.01 -20.82
CA ILE A 248 -59.88 56.24 -19.83
C ILE A 248 -59.44 54.87 -20.37
N GLY A 249 -60.26 54.24 -21.23
CA GLY A 249 -60.01 52.89 -21.72
C GLY A 249 -58.83 52.78 -22.67
N ALA A 250 -58.48 53.83 -23.42
CA ALA A 250 -57.23 53.88 -24.16
C ALA A 250 -56.02 53.78 -23.22
N SER A 251 -56.04 54.55 -22.12
CA SER A 251 -54.98 54.52 -21.10
C SER A 251 -54.91 53.18 -20.37
N VAL A 252 -56.05 52.58 -20.03
CA VAL A 252 -56.14 51.27 -19.36
C VAL A 252 -55.68 50.14 -20.28
N TYR A 253 -56.00 50.21 -21.57
CA TYR A 253 -55.56 49.24 -22.57
C TYR A 253 -54.05 49.33 -22.82
N GLU A 254 -53.50 50.54 -22.94
CA GLU A 254 -52.05 50.76 -23.04
C GLU A 254 -51.32 50.24 -21.79
N LEU A 255 -51.83 50.50 -20.58
CA LEU A 255 -51.25 49.96 -19.35
C LEU A 255 -51.30 48.42 -19.30
N ALA A 256 -52.36 47.79 -19.83
CA ALA A 256 -52.46 46.33 -19.90
C ALA A 256 -51.47 45.75 -20.93
N LEU A 257 -51.28 46.40 -22.08
CA LEU A 257 -50.29 46.02 -23.08
C LEU A 257 -48.86 46.19 -22.56
N GLU A 258 -48.58 47.29 -21.88
CA GLU A 258 -47.30 47.56 -21.23
C GLU A 258 -47.01 46.51 -20.16
N ALA A 259 -47.98 46.21 -19.28
CA ALA A 259 -47.83 45.15 -18.28
C ALA A 259 -47.59 43.76 -18.90
N LYS A 260 -48.30 43.41 -19.99
CA LYS A 260 -48.07 42.16 -20.73
C LYS A 260 -46.65 42.09 -21.30
N LYS A 261 -46.16 43.19 -21.87
CA LYS A 261 -44.80 43.31 -22.41
C LYS A 261 -43.74 43.19 -21.30
N ASP A 262 -43.96 43.85 -20.17
CA ASP A 262 -43.04 43.80 -19.02
C ASP A 262 -42.96 42.39 -18.43
N ILE A 263 -44.09 41.70 -18.29
CA ILE A 263 -44.15 40.31 -17.83
C ILE A 263 -43.37 39.38 -18.77
N SER A 264 -43.56 39.51 -20.09
CA SER A 264 -42.82 38.69 -21.06
C SER A 264 -41.32 39.00 -21.05
N THR A 265 -40.96 40.28 -20.86
CA THR A 265 -39.56 40.71 -20.72
C THR A 265 -38.93 40.10 -19.47
N LEU A 266 -39.60 40.20 -18.31
CA LEU A 266 -39.15 39.61 -17.06
C LEU A 266 -39.01 38.08 -17.15
N THR A 267 -39.96 37.39 -17.77
CA THR A 267 -39.88 35.93 -18.00
C THR A 267 -38.67 35.58 -18.86
N THR A 268 -38.40 36.35 -19.91
CA THR A 268 -37.24 36.15 -20.79
C THR A 268 -35.92 36.38 -20.06
N GLU A 269 -35.83 37.44 -19.25
CA GLU A 269 -34.65 37.75 -18.44
C GLU A 269 -34.40 36.72 -17.34
N ALA A 270 -35.46 36.24 -16.69
CA ALA A 270 -35.38 35.17 -15.70
C ALA A 270 -34.88 33.87 -16.35
N ARG A 271 -35.41 33.50 -17.53
CA ARG A 271 -34.97 32.33 -18.28
C ARG A 271 -33.48 32.43 -18.67
N ARG A 272 -33.04 33.59 -19.17
CA ARG A 272 -31.63 33.84 -19.49
C ARG A 272 -30.72 33.71 -18.26
N SER A 273 -31.14 34.27 -17.13
CA SER A 273 -30.38 34.19 -15.88
C SER A 273 -30.21 32.76 -15.40
N ILE A 274 -31.26 31.94 -15.50
CA ILE A 274 -31.22 30.51 -15.17
C ILE A 274 -30.23 29.76 -16.08
N GLU A 275 -30.23 30.05 -17.38
CA GLU A 275 -29.32 29.44 -18.35
C GLU A 275 -27.85 29.80 -18.08
N GLU A 276 -27.57 31.06 -17.75
CA GLU A 276 -26.21 31.51 -17.40
C GLU A 276 -25.70 30.85 -16.12
N ILE A 277 -26.53 30.80 -15.07
CA ILE A 277 -26.19 30.11 -13.81
C ILE A 277 -25.87 28.64 -14.09
N GLN A 278 -26.66 27.98 -14.93
CA GLN A 278 -26.43 26.58 -15.26
C GLN A 278 -25.13 26.36 -16.04
N LEU A 279 -24.86 27.18 -17.05
CA LEU A 279 -23.60 27.08 -17.82
C LEU A 279 -22.39 27.24 -16.89
N ASN A 280 -22.49 28.12 -15.89
CA ASN A 280 -21.44 28.31 -14.90
C ASN A 280 -21.30 27.10 -13.96
N CYS A 281 -22.41 26.49 -13.54
CA CYS A 281 -22.42 25.26 -12.75
C CYS A 281 -21.81 24.06 -13.52
N GLU A 282 -22.16 23.88 -14.79
CA GLU A 282 -21.62 22.82 -15.66
C GLU A 282 -20.11 22.99 -15.91
N LYS A 283 -19.64 24.24 -16.07
CA LYS A 283 -18.20 24.54 -16.17
C LYS A 283 -17.45 24.27 -14.87
N ALA A 284 -18.05 24.58 -13.73
CA ALA A 284 -17.44 24.37 -12.42
C ALA A 284 -17.39 22.88 -12.03
N TYR A 285 -18.40 22.11 -12.47
CA TYR A 285 -18.56 20.69 -12.13
C TYR A 285 -18.88 19.85 -13.38
N PRO A 286 -17.93 19.72 -14.32
CA PRO A 286 -18.15 19.01 -15.57
C PRO A 286 -18.48 17.54 -15.29
N PRO A 287 -19.42 16.93 -16.04
CA PRO A 287 -19.71 15.51 -15.90
C PRO A 287 -18.43 14.69 -16.13
N THR A 288 -18.18 13.74 -15.24
CA THR A 288 -17.06 12.79 -15.33
C THR A 288 -17.29 11.74 -16.41
#